data_AF-A0A520C8C1-F1
#
_entry.id   AF-A0A520C8C1-F1
#
_cell.length_a   1.000
_cell.length_b   1.000
_cell.length_c   1.000
_cell.angle_alpha   90.00
_cell.angle_beta   90.00
_cell.angle_gamma   90.00
#
_symmetry.space_group_name_H-M   'P 1'
#
loop_
_entity.id
_entity.type
_entity.pdbx_description
1 polymer ?
#
loop_
_entity_poly.entity_id
_entity_poly.type
_entity_poly.pdbx_seq_one_letter_code
_entity_poly.pdbx_strand_id
1 'polypeptide(L)'
;VGPYDDQKLGFNKVAPFYYYPGWWEGGPQLDFYINNKAWEGLSAEYKAVVEAAASHANITMTAKYDARNPIALKQLVGSGTKLKPFPQDVMNAAFKSAQEIYADLNNTNPEWKKIYPDYSKFLADQNAWFRFTEGTFDRFMQQQKL
;
A
#
# COMPACT_ATOMS: atom_id res chain seq x y z
N VAL A 1 4.12 -3.05 -1.91
CA VAL A 1 5.42 -3.71 -2.20
C VAL A 1 6.25 -3.79 -0.93
N GLY A 2 7.16 -4.76 -0.77
CA GLY A 2 7.86 -4.93 0.50
C GLY A 2 9.13 -5.78 0.45
N PRO A 3 9.77 -6.02 1.60
CA PRO A 3 11.09 -6.66 1.72
C PRO A 3 11.26 -7.97 0.95
N TYR A 4 10.21 -8.77 0.82
CA TYR A 4 10.27 -10.07 0.14
C TYR A 4 10.64 -9.96 -1.34
N ASP A 5 10.08 -8.99 -2.06
CA ASP A 5 10.36 -8.82 -3.48
C ASP A 5 11.72 -8.14 -3.67
N ASP A 6 12.00 -7.08 -2.91
CA ASP A 6 13.25 -6.31 -3.01
C ASP A 6 14.49 -7.18 -2.75
N GLN A 7 14.38 -8.13 -1.82
CA GLN A 7 15.42 -9.11 -1.57
C GLN A 7 15.67 -10.02 -2.78
N LYS A 8 14.62 -10.47 -3.47
CA LYS A 8 14.75 -11.31 -4.68
C LYS A 8 15.35 -10.54 -5.83
N LEU A 9 14.99 -9.27 -5.96
CA LEU A 9 15.52 -8.36 -6.98
C LEU A 9 16.99 -7.98 -6.67
N GLY A 10 17.42 -8.09 -5.41
CA GLY A 10 18.82 -7.99 -5.04
C GLY A 10 19.35 -6.56 -4.96
N PHE A 11 18.48 -5.56 -4.82
CA PHE A 11 18.88 -4.15 -4.72
C PHE A 11 19.83 -3.89 -3.55
N ASN A 12 19.69 -4.65 -2.46
CA ASN A 12 20.57 -4.58 -1.29
C ASN A 12 22.05 -4.86 -1.60
N LYS A 13 22.36 -5.52 -2.72
CA LYS A 13 23.74 -5.78 -3.14
C LYS A 13 24.45 -4.54 -3.68
N VAL A 14 23.70 -3.52 -4.10
CA VAL A 14 24.22 -2.30 -4.74
C VAL A 14 23.80 -1.02 -3.99
N ALA A 15 22.69 -1.05 -3.25
CA ALA A 15 22.18 0.06 -2.45
C ALA A 15 21.95 -0.41 -1.00
N PRO A 16 22.86 -0.09 -0.07
CA PRO A 16 22.79 -0.63 1.29
C PRO A 16 21.75 0.06 2.18
N PHE A 17 21.27 1.26 1.81
CA PHE A 17 20.29 2.01 2.60
C PHE A 17 18.89 1.75 2.10
N TYR A 18 18.02 1.25 2.99
CA TYR A 18 16.64 0.94 2.67
C TYR A 18 15.72 1.82 3.52
N TYR A 19 15.13 2.82 2.88
CA TYR A 19 14.32 3.83 3.55
C TYR A 19 12.85 3.41 3.71
N TYR A 20 12.21 3.87 4.79
CA TYR A 20 10.80 3.61 5.08
C TYR A 20 10.13 4.79 5.82
N PRO A 21 8.79 4.93 5.80
CA PRO A 21 7.87 4.18 4.94
C PRO A 21 7.90 4.68 3.49
N GLY A 22 7.50 3.83 2.54
CA GLY A 22 7.18 4.24 1.18
C GLY A 22 5.88 5.04 1.18
N TRP A 23 5.96 6.34 1.48
CA TRP A 23 4.79 7.21 1.73
C TRP A 23 3.86 7.38 0.53
N TRP A 24 4.33 7.06 -0.68
CA TRP A 24 3.53 7.03 -1.91
C TRP A 24 2.66 5.76 -2.03
N GLU A 25 2.89 4.73 -1.21
CA GLU A 25 2.26 3.40 -1.29
C GLU A 25 1.81 2.90 0.10
N GLY A 26 0.88 3.62 0.74
CA GLY A 26 0.36 3.22 2.05
C GLY A 26 -0.41 1.89 2.07
N GLY A 27 -0.95 1.47 0.92
CA GLY A 27 -1.71 0.23 0.78
C GLY A 27 -2.15 -0.01 -0.68
N PRO A 28 -1.20 -0.13 -1.63
CA PRO A 28 -1.52 -0.23 -3.05
C PRO A 28 -2.37 -1.47 -3.32
N GLN A 29 -3.53 -1.26 -3.95
CA GLN A 29 -4.33 -2.35 -4.53
C GLN A 29 -3.82 -2.64 -5.95
N LEU A 30 -3.97 -3.88 -6.40
CA LEU A 30 -3.69 -4.26 -7.78
C LEU A 30 -4.99 -4.49 -8.53
N ASP A 31 -5.07 -4.00 -9.76
CA ASP A 31 -6.24 -4.13 -10.61
C ASP A 31 -6.14 -5.35 -11.53
N PHE A 32 -7.28 -6.05 -11.69
CA PHE A 32 -7.45 -7.06 -12.72
C PHE A 32 -8.31 -6.49 -13.86
N TYR A 33 -7.65 -5.97 -14.89
CA TYR A 33 -8.32 -5.42 -16.06
C TYR A 33 -8.79 -6.50 -17.03
N ILE A 34 -10.03 -6.38 -17.49
CA ILE A 34 -10.64 -7.29 -18.45
C ILE A 34 -11.15 -6.48 -19.63
N ASN A 35 -10.95 -6.97 -20.86
CA ASN A 35 -11.53 -6.36 -22.04
C ASN A 35 -13.06 -6.37 -21.97
N ASN A 36 -13.71 -5.23 -22.25
CA ASN A 36 -15.16 -5.09 -22.12
C ASN A 36 -15.94 -6.13 -22.95
N LYS A 37 -15.54 -6.40 -24.20
CA LYS A 37 -16.24 -7.38 -25.05
C LYS A 37 -16.11 -8.80 -24.51
N ALA A 38 -14.93 -9.15 -23.99
CA ALA A 38 -14.71 -10.44 -23.37
C ALA A 38 -15.55 -10.58 -22.09
N TRP A 39 -15.59 -9.53 -21.25
CA TRP A 39 -16.43 -9.49 -20.06
C TRP A 39 -17.92 -9.63 -20.38
N GLU A 40 -18.40 -8.85 -21.34
CA GLU A 40 -19.80 -8.86 -21.78
C GLU A 40 -20.22 -10.22 -22.34
N GLY A 41 -19.30 -10.94 -22.99
CA GLY A 41 -19.52 -12.28 -23.53
C GLY A 41 -19.63 -13.40 -22.48
N LEU A 42 -19.31 -13.14 -21.21
CA LEU A 42 -19.48 -14.12 -20.13
C LEU A 42 -20.94 -14.25 -19.70
N SER A 43 -21.33 -15.47 -19.34
CA SER A 43 -22.59 -15.71 -18.62
C SER A 43 -22.59 -15.00 -17.26
N ALA A 44 -23.77 -14.78 -16.68
CA ALA A 44 -23.88 -14.19 -15.35
C ALA A 44 -23.12 -15.00 -14.28
N GLU A 45 -23.16 -16.34 -14.40
CA GLU A 45 -22.41 -17.24 -13.53
C GLU A 45 -20.89 -17.02 -13.64
N TYR A 46 -20.35 -16.92 -14.85
CA TYR A 46 -18.91 -16.70 -15.03
C TYR A 46 -18.45 -15.30 -14.66
N LYS A 47 -19.30 -14.28 -14.81
CA LYS A 47 -19.02 -12.95 -14.24
C LYS A 47 -18.87 -13.03 -12.71
N ALA A 48 -19.80 -13.69 -12.04
CA ALA A 48 -19.74 -13.89 -10.59
C ALA A 48 -18.50 -14.71 -10.16
N VAL A 49 -18.14 -15.75 -10.91
CA VAL A 49 -16.92 -16.54 -10.64
C VAL A 49 -15.66 -15.67 -10.75
N VAL A 50 -15.56 -14.82 -11.77
CA VAL A 50 -14.39 -13.94 -11.96
C VAL A 50 -14.31 -12.89 -10.84
N GLU A 51 -15.43 -12.27 -10.46
CA GLU A 51 -15.48 -11.32 -9.34
C GLU A 51 -15.04 -11.98 -8.03
N ALA A 52 -15.56 -13.17 -7.73
CA ALA A 52 -15.18 -13.92 -6.54
C ALA A 52 -13.69 -14.31 -6.55
N ALA A 53 -13.18 -14.78 -7.68
CA ALA A 53 -11.78 -15.14 -7.83
C ALA A 53 -10.85 -13.92 -7.68
N ALA A 54 -11.20 -12.77 -8.27
CA ALA A 54 -10.43 -11.53 -8.14
C ALA A 54 -10.41 -11.03 -6.68
N SER A 55 -11.55 -11.05 -5.99
CA SER A 55 -11.64 -10.70 -4.57
C SER A 55 -10.78 -11.64 -3.69
N HIS A 56 -10.87 -12.95 -3.92
CA HIS A 56 -10.06 -13.92 -3.21
C HIS A 56 -8.56 -13.74 -3.47
N ALA A 57 -8.19 -13.46 -4.73
CA ALA A 57 -6.81 -13.19 -5.11
C ALA A 57 -6.27 -11.94 -4.40
N ASN A 58 -7.07 -10.87 -4.29
CA ASN A 58 -6.69 -9.64 -3.59
C ASN A 58 -6.34 -9.92 -2.12
N ILE A 59 -7.23 -10.60 -1.40
CA ILE A 59 -7.03 -10.95 0.02
C ILE A 59 -5.82 -11.87 0.18
N THR A 60 -5.72 -12.90 -0.66
CA THR A 60 -4.65 -13.90 -0.60
C THR A 60 -3.28 -13.28 -0.89
N MET A 61 -3.21 -12.30 -1.80
CA MET A 61 -1.98 -11.58 -2.10
C MET A 61 -1.48 -10.82 -0.88
N THR A 62 -2.34 -10.01 -0.25
CA THR A 62 -1.99 -9.24 0.95
C THR A 62 -1.51 -10.16 2.07
N ALA A 63 -2.27 -11.22 2.38
CA ALA A 63 -1.89 -12.19 3.41
C ALA A 63 -0.54 -12.87 3.14
N LYS A 64 -0.21 -13.14 1.87
CA LYS A 64 1.11 -13.68 1.49
C LYS A 64 2.24 -12.69 1.76
N TYR A 65 2.03 -11.40 1.49
CA TYR A 65 3.03 -10.37 1.81
C TYR A 65 3.23 -10.24 3.32
N ASP A 66 2.14 -10.21 4.10
CA ASP A 66 2.21 -10.13 5.56
C ASP A 66 2.99 -11.30 6.17
N ALA A 67 2.81 -12.52 5.65
CA ALA A 67 3.54 -13.70 6.11
C ALA A 67 5.03 -13.70 5.68
N ARG A 68 5.35 -13.17 4.50
CA ARG A 68 6.69 -13.29 3.89
C ARG A 68 7.62 -12.12 4.24
N ASN A 69 7.10 -10.91 4.32
CA ASN A 69 7.89 -9.69 4.55
C ASN A 69 8.71 -9.72 5.85
N PRO A 70 8.20 -10.22 6.99
CA PRO A 70 8.98 -10.25 8.23
C PRO A 70 10.25 -11.09 8.13
N ILE A 71 10.19 -12.25 7.47
CA ILE A 71 11.34 -13.13 7.28
C ILE A 71 12.36 -12.49 6.33
N ALA A 72 11.89 -11.94 5.21
CA ALA A 72 12.74 -11.28 4.22
C ALA A 72 13.45 -10.04 4.82
N LEU A 73 12.75 -9.24 5.63
CA LEU A 73 13.33 -8.08 6.30
C LEU A 73 14.47 -8.49 7.23
N LYS A 74 14.28 -9.55 8.03
CA LYS A 74 15.34 -10.10 8.90
C LYS A 74 16.57 -10.53 8.09
N GLN A 75 16.35 -11.21 6.96
CA GLN A 75 17.43 -11.66 6.09
C GLN A 75 18.17 -10.49 5.43
N LEU A 76 17.46 -9.45 4.96
CA LEU A 76 18.06 -8.24 4.41
C LEU A 76 18.97 -7.58 5.45
N VAL A 77 18.46 -7.32 6.66
CA VAL A 77 19.25 -6.73 7.76
C VAL A 77 20.44 -7.61 8.13
N GLY A 78 20.23 -8.92 8.27
CA GLY A 78 21.30 -9.89 8.54
C GLY A 78 22.38 -9.93 7.45
N SER A 79 22.04 -9.58 6.22
CA SER A 79 22.97 -9.45 5.09
C SER A 79 23.64 -8.08 4.95
N GLY A 80 23.38 -7.14 5.87
CA GLY A 80 24.01 -5.82 5.92
C GLY A 80 23.17 -4.66 5.39
N THR A 81 21.90 -4.89 5.01
CA THR A 81 20.98 -3.79 4.67
C THR A 81 20.73 -2.89 5.88
N LYS A 82 20.83 -1.58 5.68
CA LYS A 82 20.65 -0.54 6.69
C LYS A 82 19.27 0.08 6.56
N LEU A 83 18.35 -0.30 7.44
CA LEU A 83 17.02 0.31 7.52
C LEU A 83 17.14 1.75 8.02
N LYS A 84 16.45 2.67 7.35
CA LYS A 84 16.43 4.09 7.71
C LYS A 84 15.00 4.64 7.66
N PRO A 85 14.49 5.23 8.75
CA PRO A 85 13.28 6.03 8.63
C PRO A 85 13.60 7.26 7.77
N PHE A 86 12.66 7.69 6.94
CA PHE A 86 12.75 9.00 6.32
C PHE A 86 12.77 10.09 7.41
N PRO A 87 13.61 11.13 7.27
CA PRO A 87 13.55 12.31 8.13
C PRO A 87 12.16 12.96 8.14
N GLN A 88 11.77 13.51 9.29
CA GLN A 88 10.44 14.08 9.46
C GLN A 88 10.18 15.28 8.53
N ASP A 89 11.20 16.09 8.26
CA ASP A 89 11.14 17.22 7.33
C ASP A 89 10.91 16.75 5.88
N VAL A 90 11.56 15.67 5.46
CA VAL A 90 11.32 15.03 4.16
C VAL A 90 9.87 14.54 4.06
N MET A 91 9.36 13.87 5.10
CA MET A 91 7.97 13.39 5.13
C MET A 91 6.96 14.54 5.09
N ASN A 92 7.19 15.62 5.84
CA ASN A 92 6.33 16.79 5.84
C ASN A 92 6.35 17.51 4.49
N ALA A 93 7.52 17.63 3.86
CA ALA A 93 7.66 18.21 2.53
C ALA A 93 6.93 17.37 1.48
N ALA A 94 7.12 16.05 1.48
CA ALA A 94 6.43 15.14 0.57
C ALA A 94 4.90 15.22 0.72
N PHE A 95 4.39 15.22 1.96
CA PHE A 95 2.96 15.36 2.22
C PHE A 95 2.42 16.70 1.69
N LYS A 96 3.10 17.81 2.00
CA LYS A 96 2.69 19.14 1.53
C LYS A 96 2.65 19.20 0.00
N SER A 97 3.70 18.75 -0.67
CA SER A 97 3.77 18.74 -2.14
C SER A 97 2.70 17.86 -2.76
N ALA A 98 2.39 16.69 -2.17
CA ALA A 98 1.30 15.85 -2.62
C ALA A 98 -0.06 16.57 -2.51
N GLN A 99 -0.33 17.25 -1.38
CA GLN A 99 -1.57 18.01 -1.21
C GLN A 99 -1.71 19.16 -2.21
N GLU A 100 -0.62 19.85 -2.53
CA GLU A 100 -0.60 20.91 -3.56
C GLU A 100 -0.98 20.34 -4.94
N ILE A 101 -0.42 19.19 -5.32
CA ILE A 101 -0.77 18.50 -6.57
C ILE A 101 -2.25 18.08 -6.58
N TYR A 102 -2.74 17.49 -5.48
CA TYR A 102 -4.13 17.06 -5.39
C TYR A 102 -5.12 18.23 -5.47
N ALA A 103 -4.76 19.38 -4.89
CA ALA A 103 -5.54 20.60 -4.99
C ALA A 103 -5.57 21.14 -6.42
N ASP A 104 -4.44 21.11 -7.13
CA ASP A 104 -4.40 21.47 -8.56
C ASP A 104 -5.27 20.53 -9.40
N LEU A 105 -5.14 19.21 -9.21
CA LEU A 105 -5.93 18.20 -9.93
C LEU A 105 -7.44 18.35 -9.69
N ASN A 106 -7.87 18.78 -8.51
CA ASN A 106 -9.28 19.10 -8.24
C ASN A 106 -9.81 20.27 -9.08
N ASN A 107 -8.94 21.14 -9.57
CA ASN A 107 -9.29 22.27 -10.43
C ASN A 107 -9.11 21.95 -11.92
N THR A 108 -8.13 21.12 -12.26
CA THR A 108 -7.68 20.89 -13.64
C THR A 108 -8.16 19.57 -14.24
N ASN A 109 -8.55 18.58 -13.42
CA ASN A 109 -8.94 17.25 -13.88
C ASN A 109 -10.34 16.85 -13.38
N PRO A 110 -11.38 16.89 -14.25
CA PRO A 110 -12.74 16.51 -13.89
C PRO A 110 -12.89 15.07 -13.38
N GLU A 111 -12.17 14.10 -13.94
CA GLU A 111 -12.24 12.69 -13.53
C GLU A 111 -11.62 12.48 -12.15
N TRP A 112 -10.52 13.18 -11.86
CA TRP A 112 -9.94 13.21 -10.51
C TRP A 112 -10.93 13.80 -9.51
N LYS A 113 -11.49 14.98 -9.83
CA LYS A 113 -12.44 15.69 -8.96
C LYS A 113 -13.69 14.86 -8.64
N LYS A 114 -14.06 13.95 -9.53
CA LYS A 114 -15.19 13.02 -9.32
C LYS A 114 -14.90 11.97 -8.24
N ILE A 115 -13.64 11.60 -8.00
CA ILE A 115 -13.26 10.45 -7.14
C ILE A 115 -12.58 10.91 -5.85
N TYR A 116 -11.62 11.84 -5.96
CA TYR A 116 -10.73 12.18 -4.85
C TYR A 116 -11.43 12.77 -3.62
N PRO A 117 -12.46 13.62 -3.72
CA PRO A 117 -13.17 14.13 -2.54
C PRO A 117 -13.80 13.04 -1.67
N ASP A 118 -14.41 12.03 -2.30
CA ASP A 118 -15.02 10.90 -1.58
C ASP A 118 -13.95 10.04 -0.91
N TYR A 119 -12.86 9.75 -1.64
CA TYR A 119 -11.70 9.04 -1.10
C TYR A 119 -11.10 9.80 0.10
N SER A 120 -10.86 11.10 -0.02
CA SER A 120 -10.25 11.94 1.01
C SER A 120 -11.11 11.99 2.28
N LYS A 121 -12.42 12.11 2.12
CA LYS A 121 -13.37 12.03 3.25
C LYS A 121 -13.31 10.67 3.94
N PHE A 122 -13.40 9.59 3.17
CA PHE A 122 -13.30 8.23 3.71
C PHE A 122 -11.98 8.01 4.45
N LEU A 123 -10.86 8.45 3.87
CA LEU A 123 -9.54 8.37 4.48
C LEU A 123 -9.46 9.15 5.81
N ALA A 124 -10.08 10.32 5.91
CA ALA A 124 -10.14 11.09 7.15
C ALA A 124 -10.89 10.33 8.25
N ASP A 125 -12.04 9.73 7.93
CA ASP A 125 -12.83 8.93 8.85
C ASP A 125 -12.08 7.66 9.30
N GLN A 126 -11.43 6.97 8.36
CA GLN A 126 -10.59 5.79 8.67
C GLN A 126 -9.42 6.15 9.57
N ASN A 127 -8.69 7.25 9.28
CA ASN A 127 -7.60 7.70 10.14
C ASN A 127 -8.06 8.09 11.55
N ALA A 128 -9.27 8.66 11.67
CA ALA A 128 -9.86 8.97 12.97
C ALA A 128 -10.13 7.68 13.75
N TRP A 129 -10.74 6.67 13.13
CA TRP A 129 -11.00 5.37 13.75
C TRP A 129 -9.71 4.63 14.15
N PHE A 130 -8.83 4.38 13.17
CA PHE A 130 -7.59 3.60 13.35
C PHE A 130 -6.63 4.22 14.36
N ARG A 131 -6.66 5.55 14.56
CA ARG A 131 -5.81 6.21 15.55
C ARG A 131 -6.09 5.73 16.97
N PHE A 132 -7.35 5.44 17.31
CA PHE A 132 -7.77 5.14 18.67
C PHE A 132 -7.67 3.65 18.99
N THR A 133 -8.18 2.78 18.12
CA THR A 133 -8.26 1.33 18.39
C THR A 133 -7.04 0.61 17.85
N GLU A 134 -6.99 0.36 16.54
CA GLU A 134 -5.95 -0.45 15.88
C GLU A 134 -4.55 0.10 16.17
N GLY A 135 -4.31 1.38 15.89
CA GLY A 135 -3.00 1.99 16.09
C GLY A 135 -2.54 2.03 17.54
N THR A 136 -3.45 2.07 18.52
CA THR A 136 -3.08 2.00 19.94
C THR A 136 -2.72 0.59 20.34
N PHE A 137 -3.51 -0.40 19.93
CA PHE A 137 -3.25 -1.81 20.19
C PHE A 137 -1.93 -2.25 19.52
N ASP A 138 -1.73 -1.92 18.25
CA ASP A 138 -0.52 -2.28 17.50
C ASP A 138 0.74 -1.70 18.14
N ARG A 139 0.71 -0.41 18.52
CA ARG A 139 1.82 0.23 19.23
C ARG A 139 2.10 -0.44 20.56
N PHE A 140 1.06 -0.81 21.33
CA PHE A 140 1.23 -1.53 22.58
C PHE A 140 1.90 -2.89 22.33
N MET A 141 1.42 -3.68 21.36
CA MET A 141 1.97 -4.99 21.04
C MET A 141 3.42 -4.93 20.56
N GLN A 142 3.78 -3.92 19.75
CA GLN A 142 5.14 -3.71 19.25
C GLN A 142 6.16 -3.37 20.35
N GLN A 143 5.71 -2.93 21.52
CA GLN A 143 6.56 -2.67 22.70
C GLN A 143 6.76 -3.90 23.58
N GLN A 144 5.96 -4.96 23.39
CA GLN A 144 6.06 -6.17 24.20
C GLN A 144 7.28 -7.00 23.80
N LYS A 145 7.94 -7.61 24.78
CA LYS A 145 9.02 -8.58 24.54
C LYS A 145 8.42 -9.98 24.51
N LEU A 146 8.13 -10.47 23.31
CA LEU A 146 7.65 -11.83 23.03
C LEU A 146 8.79 -12.73 22.53
#